data_AF-A0A8I2FZX4-F1
#
_entry.id   AF-A0A8I2FZX4-F1
#
_cell.length_a   1.000
_cell.length_b   1.000
_cell.length_c   1.000
_cell.angle_alpha   90.00
_cell.angle_beta   90.00
_cell.angle_gamma   90.00
#
_symmetry.space_group_name_H-M   'P 1'
#
loop_
_entity.id
_entity.type
_entity.pdbx_description
1 polymer ?
#
loop_
_entity_poly.entity_id
_entity_poly.type
_entity_poly.pdbx_seq_one_letter_code
_entity_poly.pdbx_strand_id
1 'polypeptide(L)'
;MKRIVFYLFLIIVFLCFSCFVQEGNAKPAAFSGKHSKSKTFTQRAVSAPGKTLVVEIRQADLTVIPASDNYISAKAVVEVRSSEAEFVEEFIADTKLILEPYGQGFRLKLDTPRKSKDFWKMIGKRRFSLSVSAKIRLKVPARQSLDIHNQYGDIAVEGITGKLSVKNGSGKVEINQCKGELDIENRYAKTEVINFDGPVVIENSSGEVEVEKISGETIIQNSYRPVSFIKIGGQLTIKSQSSDVTGEEVNGDCQITSSYRKIKVVDVKGKLDIKAQSCAVTVLDVQKDAVIENSYRQVEVENVRGSLRIKGQASPITVKQVPHDVFIRTSYRKVSVENVGGALEIDGQSSPVSVRDIKGNTTITSSYKDIIAEKIGGHLDIRTTSGNVTVYNVKKDLNIISSYKPVQIKSVGGNLKIDGASCSVIAENISGNVDVKNSYKYVILKRTKGSIRVHGQSSPIEVTDILELPKDGHIELITMYKPITLRLPGSANVTVSAYARYGKINSDFPVYLKESNKKAPVIPKQKGSVVVRLETTGSGNITVVKE
;
A
#
# COMPACT_ATOMS: atom_id res chain seq x y z
N MET A 1 -7.56 57.13 23.43
CA MET A 1 -7.05 56.80 22.07
C MET A 1 -6.14 55.59 22.20
N LYS A 2 -6.68 54.37 22.11
CA LYS A 2 -6.54 53.39 21.01
C LYS A 2 -5.10 52.87 20.74
N ARG A 3 -4.95 51.54 20.91
CA ARG A 3 -3.91 50.58 20.44
C ARG A 3 -2.57 50.66 21.21
N ILE A 4 -2.12 49.63 21.92
CA ILE A 4 -1.61 48.34 21.40
C ILE A 4 -1.95 47.19 22.37
N VAL A 5 -2.57 46.15 21.81
CA VAL A 5 -2.86 44.82 22.38
C VAL A 5 -2.11 43.82 21.50
N PHE A 6 -1.75 42.66 22.06
CA PHE A 6 -1.03 41.51 21.47
C PHE A 6 0.50 41.57 21.51
N TYR A 7 1.11 40.47 21.97
CA TYR A 7 2.55 40.18 22.17
C TYR A 7 3.16 40.45 23.56
N LEU A 8 2.66 39.77 24.60
CA LEU A 8 3.50 39.43 25.76
C LEU A 8 3.01 38.19 26.53
N PHE A 9 2.60 37.13 25.82
CA PHE A 9 2.18 35.86 26.44
C PHE A 9 2.85 34.62 25.80
N LEU A 10 3.97 34.80 25.10
CA LEU A 10 4.62 33.72 24.33
C LEU A 10 6.13 33.59 24.52
N ILE A 11 6.66 33.85 25.73
CA ILE A 11 8.07 33.60 26.05
C ILE A 11 8.16 33.02 27.47
N ILE A 12 7.82 31.72 27.62
CA ILE A 12 8.31 30.78 28.67
C ILE A 12 8.10 29.31 28.20
N VAL A 13 7.94 29.07 26.88
CA VAL A 13 7.77 27.71 26.30
C VAL A 13 8.93 27.32 25.37
N PHE A 14 10.02 28.10 25.28
CA PHE A 14 11.05 27.86 24.25
C PHE A 14 12.52 27.96 24.70
N LEU A 15 12.85 27.49 25.91
CA LEU A 15 14.24 27.42 26.37
C LEU A 15 14.55 26.06 27.03
N CYS A 16 14.32 24.99 26.29
CA CYS A 16 14.94 23.68 26.52
C CYS A 16 15.16 22.95 25.19
N PHE A 17 15.76 23.58 24.17
CA PHE A 17 16.27 22.84 23.01
C PHE A 17 17.39 23.61 22.29
N SER A 18 18.53 23.70 22.95
CA SER A 18 19.83 23.89 22.29
C SER A 18 20.93 23.81 23.35
N CYS A 19 21.38 22.61 23.68
CA CYS A 19 22.76 22.40 24.10
C CYS A 19 23.20 20.99 23.74
N PHE A 20 24.14 20.97 22.80
CA PHE A 20 25.19 20.00 22.53
C PHE A 20 25.25 18.73 23.40
N VAL A 21 25.40 17.61 22.68
CA VAL A 21 25.99 16.36 23.17
C VAL A 21 27.35 16.66 23.79
N GLN A 22 27.43 16.49 25.10
CA GLN A 22 28.67 16.23 25.81
C GLN A 22 28.34 15.21 26.90
N GLU A 23 28.91 14.01 26.80
CA GLU A 23 28.90 12.99 27.85
C GLU A 23 29.60 13.55 29.09
N GLY A 24 28.84 14.24 29.93
CA GLY A 24 29.21 14.63 31.26
C GLY A 24 28.16 14.09 32.22
N ASN A 25 28.59 13.31 33.20
CA ASN A 25 27.78 12.83 34.32
C ASN A 25 27.14 14.01 35.09
N ALA A 26 26.06 14.57 34.56
CA ALA A 26 25.17 15.44 35.31
C ALA A 26 24.28 14.54 36.17
N LYS A 27 24.70 14.33 37.42
CA LYS A 27 23.84 13.75 38.45
C LYS A 27 22.50 14.51 38.42
N PRO A 28 21.34 13.82 38.34
CA PRO A 28 20.06 14.50 38.47
C PRO A 28 20.07 15.31 39.76
N ALA A 29 19.61 16.57 39.70
CA ALA A 29 19.48 17.42 40.88
C ALA A 29 18.70 16.64 41.95
N ALA A 30 19.37 16.26 43.03
CA ALA A 30 18.77 15.46 44.09
C ALA A 30 17.58 16.21 44.69
N PHE A 31 16.37 15.71 44.47
CA PHE A 31 15.16 16.19 45.12
C PHE A 31 15.27 15.93 46.62
N SER A 32 15.59 16.97 47.42
CA SER A 32 15.68 16.87 48.88
C SER A 32 14.31 17.15 49.54
N GLY A 33 13.27 16.41 49.19
CA GLY A 33 12.00 16.48 49.92
C GLY A 33 12.20 15.93 51.34
N LYS A 34 12.32 16.80 52.34
CA LYS A 34 12.55 16.41 53.75
C LYS A 34 11.27 15.99 54.47
N HIS A 35 10.11 16.47 54.01
CA HIS A 35 8.82 16.22 54.64
C HIS A 35 7.86 15.59 53.64
N SER A 36 7.22 14.48 54.04
CA SER A 36 6.22 13.76 53.26
C SER A 36 5.02 13.46 54.15
N LYS A 37 3.81 13.60 53.61
CA LYS A 37 2.58 13.14 54.26
C LYS A 37 1.63 12.57 53.22
N SER A 38 0.88 11.56 53.64
CA SER A 38 -0.15 10.91 52.84
C SER A 38 -1.48 10.89 53.59
N LYS A 39 -2.57 11.15 52.89
CA LYS A 39 -3.93 11.09 53.45
C LYS A 39 -4.85 10.34 52.50
N THR A 40 -5.71 9.52 53.09
CA THR A 40 -6.75 8.79 52.36
C THR A 40 -8.08 9.50 52.53
N PHE A 41 -8.80 9.67 51.42
CA PHE A 41 -10.15 10.23 51.35
C PHE A 41 -11.07 9.17 50.76
N THR A 42 -12.28 9.07 51.29
CA THR A 42 -13.29 8.11 50.82
C THR A 42 -14.63 8.80 50.65
N GLN A 43 -15.29 8.54 49.53
CA GLN A 43 -16.65 8.99 49.25
C GLN A 43 -17.49 7.82 48.76
N ARG A 44 -18.77 7.81 49.11
CA ARG A 44 -19.72 6.78 48.67
C ARG A 44 -21.08 7.40 48.39
N ALA A 45 -21.69 7.01 47.27
CA ALA A 45 -23.05 7.40 46.91
C ALA A 45 -23.81 6.23 46.27
N VAL A 46 -25.13 6.19 46.43
CA VAL A 46 -26.00 5.26 45.71
C VAL A 46 -26.21 5.80 44.30
N SER A 47 -25.99 4.98 43.27
CA SER A 47 -26.24 5.36 41.87
C SER A 47 -27.17 4.36 41.21
N ALA A 48 -28.15 4.88 40.48
CA ALA A 48 -28.94 4.05 39.59
C ALA A 48 -28.03 3.58 38.42
N PRO A 49 -28.05 2.28 38.05
CA PRO A 49 -27.30 1.79 36.91
C PRO A 49 -27.63 2.56 35.62
N GLY A 50 -26.64 2.82 34.78
CA GLY A 50 -26.84 3.51 33.49
C GLY A 50 -26.75 5.04 33.54
N LYS A 51 -26.71 5.66 34.73
CA LYS A 51 -26.45 7.11 34.84
C LYS A 51 -24.99 7.43 34.53
N THR A 52 -24.71 8.70 34.24
CA THR A 52 -23.35 9.18 33.94
C THR A 52 -22.64 9.60 35.23
N LEU A 53 -21.42 9.11 35.43
CA LEU A 53 -20.50 9.65 36.43
C LEU A 53 -19.43 10.46 35.71
N VAL A 54 -19.42 11.77 35.96
CA VAL A 54 -18.39 12.68 35.45
C VAL A 54 -17.23 12.69 36.43
N VAL A 55 -16.03 12.32 35.99
CA VAL A 55 -14.82 12.27 36.81
C VAL A 55 -13.89 13.38 36.36
N GLU A 56 -13.74 14.41 37.19
CA GLU A 56 -12.85 15.55 36.90
C GLU A 56 -11.65 15.53 37.82
N ILE A 57 -10.53 15.11 37.25
CA ILE A 57 -9.26 14.98 37.93
C ILE A 57 -8.25 15.86 37.18
N ARG A 58 -7.32 16.47 37.90
CA ARG A 58 -6.23 17.23 37.28
C ARG A 58 -4.92 16.45 37.23
N GLN A 59 -4.57 15.81 38.34
CA GLN A 59 -3.27 15.15 38.47
C GLN A 59 -3.41 13.97 39.41
N ALA A 60 -3.90 12.85 38.89
CA ALA A 60 -3.97 11.59 39.63
C ALA A 60 -4.01 10.40 38.67
N ASP A 61 -3.48 9.28 39.14
CA ASP A 61 -3.76 7.98 38.53
C ASP A 61 -5.19 7.58 38.89
N LEU A 62 -5.96 7.12 37.92
CA LEU A 62 -7.33 6.67 38.11
C LEU A 62 -7.45 5.20 37.73
N THR A 63 -7.97 4.39 38.65
CA THR A 63 -8.37 3.01 38.39
C THR A 63 -9.87 2.87 38.62
N VAL A 64 -10.60 2.47 37.58
CA VAL A 64 -12.04 2.21 37.63
C VAL A 64 -12.31 0.72 37.46
N ILE A 65 -13.03 0.14 38.39
CA ILE A 65 -13.42 -1.29 38.39
C ILE A 65 -14.92 -1.43 38.67
N PRO A 66 -15.55 -2.52 38.23
CA PRO A 66 -16.95 -2.74 38.51
C PRO A 66 -17.16 -3.05 39.99
N ALA A 67 -18.29 -2.59 40.53
CA ALA A 67 -18.82 -2.94 41.82
C ALA A 67 -19.91 -4.00 41.66
N SER A 68 -20.01 -4.91 42.63
CA SER A 68 -21.12 -5.88 42.71
C SER A 68 -22.41 -5.25 43.24
N ASP A 69 -22.32 -4.04 43.79
CA ASP A 69 -23.43 -3.29 44.36
C ASP A 69 -23.75 -2.03 43.52
N ASN A 70 -24.87 -1.38 43.82
CA ASN A 70 -25.31 -0.16 43.13
C ASN A 70 -24.65 1.12 43.70
N TYR A 71 -23.43 1.00 44.22
CA TYR A 71 -22.74 2.12 44.85
C TYR A 71 -21.57 2.59 43.98
N ILE A 72 -21.44 3.92 43.91
CA ILE A 72 -20.20 4.57 43.52
C ILE A 72 -19.37 4.69 44.80
N SER A 73 -18.18 4.09 44.82
CA SER A 73 -17.23 4.17 45.93
C SER A 73 -15.89 4.67 45.42
N ALA A 74 -15.51 5.88 45.81
CA ALA A 74 -14.24 6.50 45.45
C ALA A 74 -13.30 6.51 46.65
N LYS A 75 -12.07 5.98 46.49
CA LYS A 75 -10.98 6.06 47.46
C LYS A 75 -9.80 6.78 46.82
N ALA A 76 -9.44 7.95 47.32
CA ALA A 76 -8.28 8.70 46.89
C ALA A 76 -7.17 8.63 47.94
N VAL A 77 -5.94 8.36 47.52
CA VAL A 77 -4.73 8.48 48.34
C VAL A 77 -3.91 9.63 47.75
N VAL A 78 -3.71 10.69 48.52
CA VAL A 78 -2.93 11.87 48.10
C VAL A 78 -1.67 11.91 48.94
N GLU A 79 -0.51 11.93 48.28
CA GLU A 79 0.80 12.08 48.89
C GLU A 79 1.42 13.41 48.46
N VAL A 80 1.90 14.18 49.44
CA VAL A 80 2.52 15.49 49.24
C VAL A 80 3.91 15.45 49.85
N ARG A 81 4.91 15.84 49.07
CA ARG A 81 6.31 15.96 49.48
C ARG A 81 6.81 17.36 49.23
N SER A 82 7.40 17.98 50.25
CA SER A 82 8.00 19.30 50.12
C SER A 82 9.23 19.47 51.01
N SER A 83 9.99 20.53 50.75
CA SER A 83 11.03 21.03 51.64
C SER A 83 10.47 21.69 52.92
N GLU A 84 9.20 22.11 52.92
CA GLU A 84 8.55 22.84 54.02
C GLU A 84 7.47 21.97 54.70
N ALA A 85 7.58 21.71 56.01
CA ALA A 85 6.68 20.83 56.75
C ALA A 85 5.26 21.40 56.90
N GLU A 86 5.14 22.69 57.27
CA GLU A 86 3.86 23.38 57.47
C GLU A 86 3.03 23.40 56.18
N PHE A 87 3.69 23.60 55.03
CA PHE A 87 3.04 23.56 53.73
C PHE A 87 2.42 22.19 53.41
N VAL A 88 3.12 21.10 53.75
CA VAL A 88 2.61 19.73 53.54
C VAL A 88 1.34 19.50 54.36
N GLU A 89 1.32 19.97 55.60
CA GLU A 89 0.17 19.87 56.50
C GLU A 89 -1.04 20.67 55.98
N GLU A 90 -0.84 21.94 55.64
CA GLU A 90 -1.88 22.83 55.10
C GLU A 90 -2.45 22.28 53.78
N PHE A 91 -1.58 21.84 52.86
CA PHE A 91 -2.00 21.31 51.57
C PHE A 91 -2.92 20.10 51.71
N ILE A 92 -2.60 19.19 52.63
CA ILE A 92 -3.39 17.98 52.88
C ILE A 92 -4.69 18.29 53.63
N ALA A 93 -4.68 19.31 54.50
CA ALA A 93 -5.88 19.76 55.20
C ALA A 93 -6.91 20.34 54.23
N ASP A 94 -6.45 21.11 53.25
CA ASP A 94 -7.30 21.77 52.25
C ASP A 94 -7.71 20.87 51.07
N THR A 95 -7.03 19.74 50.88
CA THR A 95 -7.39 18.77 49.84
C THR A 95 -8.70 18.07 50.18
N LYS A 96 -9.64 18.04 49.23
CA LYS A 96 -10.96 17.41 49.40
C LYS A 96 -11.32 16.53 48.21
N LEU A 97 -11.85 15.34 48.50
CA LEU A 97 -12.51 14.48 47.52
C LEU A 97 -14.02 14.71 47.62
N ILE A 98 -14.64 15.18 46.54
CA ILE A 98 -16.04 15.58 46.50
C ILE A 98 -16.79 14.68 45.52
N LEU A 99 -17.88 14.08 45.99
CA LEU A 99 -18.82 13.31 45.16
C LEU A 99 -20.21 13.92 45.34
N GLU A 100 -20.71 14.59 44.32
CA GLU A 100 -21.96 15.37 44.37
C GLU A 100 -22.91 15.01 43.22
N PRO A 101 -24.23 15.15 43.39
CA PRO A 101 -25.19 15.01 42.28
C PRO A 101 -24.88 16.01 41.15
N TYR A 102 -24.92 15.54 39.90
CA TYR A 102 -24.64 16.37 38.74
C TYR A 102 -25.42 15.89 37.52
N GLY A 103 -26.26 16.77 36.96
CA GLY A 103 -27.19 16.40 35.90
C GLY A 103 -28.09 15.24 36.35
N GLN A 104 -28.07 14.12 35.62
CA GLN A 104 -28.82 12.91 35.95
C GLN A 104 -28.01 11.86 36.74
N GLY A 105 -26.77 12.17 37.14
CA GLY A 105 -25.89 11.24 37.83
C GLY A 105 -25.04 11.95 38.87
N PHE A 106 -23.72 11.69 38.87
CA PHE A 106 -22.79 12.22 39.88
C PHE A 106 -21.57 12.85 39.23
N ARG A 107 -20.88 13.71 40.00
CA ARG A 107 -19.59 14.26 39.64
C ARG A 107 -18.58 14.01 40.75
N LEU A 108 -17.46 13.41 40.40
CA LEU A 108 -16.32 13.19 41.29
C LEU A 108 -15.25 14.24 40.98
N LYS A 109 -14.83 15.00 42.00
CA LYS A 109 -13.73 15.97 41.91
C LYS A 109 -12.72 15.73 43.01
N LEU A 110 -11.44 15.82 42.66
CA LEU A 110 -10.35 15.97 43.63
C LEU A 110 -9.91 17.43 43.63
N ASP A 111 -10.37 18.19 44.62
CA ASP A 111 -10.00 19.59 44.79
C ASP A 111 -8.71 19.68 45.61
N THR A 112 -7.67 20.26 45.00
CA THR A 112 -6.38 20.51 45.64
C THR A 112 -6.14 22.01 45.71
N PRO A 113 -5.57 22.51 46.82
CA PRO A 113 -5.37 23.94 47.03
C PRO A 113 -4.43 24.52 45.94
N ARG A 114 -4.92 25.53 45.21
CA ARG A 114 -4.18 26.20 44.12
C ARG A 114 -4.22 27.73 44.14
N LYS A 115 -4.93 28.35 45.08
CA LYS A 115 -5.33 29.77 44.99
C LYS A 115 -5.14 30.60 46.26
N SER A 116 -4.16 30.33 47.11
CA SER A 116 -3.76 31.34 48.11
C SER A 116 -2.73 32.29 47.50
N LYS A 117 -2.83 33.60 47.79
CA LYS A 117 -1.82 34.60 47.41
C LYS A 117 -0.44 34.26 47.99
N ASP A 118 -0.40 33.47 49.06
CA ASP A 118 0.81 33.05 49.76
C ASP A 118 1.53 31.88 49.07
N PHE A 119 0.80 31.04 48.32
CA PHE A 119 1.37 29.98 47.48
C PHE A 119 2.37 30.51 46.45
N TRP A 120 2.01 31.59 45.72
CA TRP A 120 2.90 32.20 44.72
C TRP A 120 4.09 32.95 45.35
N LYS A 121 3.92 33.52 46.55
CA LYS A 121 5.03 34.12 47.32
C LYS A 121 6.06 33.07 47.77
N MET A 122 5.62 31.87 48.12
CA MET A 122 6.51 30.78 48.56
C MET A 122 7.24 30.10 47.40
N ILE A 123 6.58 29.88 46.26
CA ILE A 123 7.20 29.30 45.05
C ILE A 123 8.30 30.20 44.45
N GLY A 124 8.24 31.51 44.69
CA GLY A 124 9.27 32.46 44.28
C GLY A 124 10.62 32.35 45.03
N LYS A 125 10.71 31.54 46.10
CA LYS A 125 11.97 31.32 46.84
C LYS A 125 12.86 30.32 46.09
N ARG A 126 14.15 30.66 45.93
CA ARG A 126 15.20 29.93 45.16
C ARG A 126 15.43 28.43 45.50
N ARG A 127 14.69 27.81 46.44
CA ARG A 127 14.87 26.42 46.91
C ARG A 127 13.55 25.68 47.27
N PHE A 128 12.40 26.09 46.74
CA PHE A 128 11.14 25.38 47.00
C PHE A 128 11.01 24.14 46.10
N SER A 129 10.90 22.95 46.72
CA SER A 129 10.55 21.71 46.00
C SER A 129 9.18 21.23 46.45
N LEU A 130 8.30 20.92 45.49
CA LEU A 130 6.97 20.39 45.74
C LEU A 130 6.69 19.25 44.76
N SER A 131 6.30 18.10 45.29
CA SER A 131 5.80 16.97 44.53
C SER A 131 4.47 16.52 45.14
N VAL A 132 3.45 16.41 44.30
CA VAL A 132 2.12 15.94 44.68
C VAL A 132 1.77 14.76 43.77
N SER A 133 1.46 13.63 44.36
CA SER A 133 0.94 12.46 43.65
C SER A 133 -0.41 12.07 44.25
N ALA A 134 -1.34 11.65 43.40
CA ALA A 134 -2.64 11.17 43.83
C ALA A 134 -3.00 9.89 43.08
N LYS A 135 -3.64 8.96 43.77
CA LYS A 135 -4.17 7.71 43.21
C LYS A 135 -5.62 7.55 43.63
N ILE A 136 -6.51 7.40 42.66
CA ILE A 136 -7.95 7.27 42.88
C ILE A 136 -8.37 5.88 42.41
N ARG A 137 -8.90 5.09 43.34
CA ARG A 137 -9.58 3.83 43.03
C ARG A 137 -11.08 4.05 43.12
N LEU A 138 -11.75 3.86 42.00
CA LEU A 138 -13.17 4.09 41.82
C LEU A 138 -13.86 2.75 41.55
N LYS A 139 -14.86 2.42 42.37
CA LYS A 139 -15.76 1.28 42.12
C LYS A 139 -17.11 1.83 41.69
N VAL A 140 -17.66 1.35 40.58
CA VAL A 140 -18.95 1.80 40.03
C VAL A 140 -19.79 0.61 39.55
N PRO A 141 -21.12 0.71 39.50
CA PRO A 141 -21.94 -0.34 38.90
C PRO A 141 -21.50 -0.63 37.46
N ALA A 142 -21.46 -1.89 37.04
CA ALA A 142 -20.91 -2.27 35.72
C ALA A 142 -21.62 -1.58 34.54
N ARG A 143 -22.90 -1.22 34.65
CA ARG A 143 -23.67 -0.51 33.61
C ARG A 143 -23.55 1.02 33.68
N GLN A 144 -22.75 1.56 34.58
CA GLN A 144 -22.57 3.01 34.72
C GLN A 144 -21.87 3.57 33.47
N SER A 145 -22.34 4.71 32.97
CA SER A 145 -21.61 5.46 31.94
C SER A 145 -20.58 6.38 32.60
N LEU A 146 -19.39 6.51 32.01
CA LEU A 146 -18.28 7.28 32.56
C LEU A 146 -17.85 8.37 31.59
N ASP A 147 -17.68 9.58 32.12
CA ASP A 147 -17.08 10.71 31.40
C ASP A 147 -15.87 11.20 32.21
N ILE A 148 -14.68 10.76 31.82
CA ILE A 148 -13.44 10.92 32.58
C ILE A 148 -12.61 12.01 31.93
N HIS A 149 -12.39 13.10 32.66
CA HIS A 149 -11.50 14.19 32.28
C HIS A 149 -10.30 14.20 33.23
N ASN A 150 -9.12 13.89 32.71
CA ASN A 150 -7.85 14.00 33.42
C ASN A 150 -6.85 14.87 32.65
N GLN A 151 -6.02 15.63 33.37
CA GLN A 151 -4.95 16.40 32.73
C GLN A 151 -3.62 15.65 32.77
N TYR A 152 -3.34 14.94 33.87
CA TYR A 152 -2.11 14.15 34.06
C TYR A 152 -2.39 12.90 34.92
N GLY A 153 -1.77 11.79 34.54
CA GLY A 153 -1.81 10.52 35.28
C GLY A 153 -2.39 9.39 34.45
N ASP A 154 -2.12 8.17 34.88
CA ASP A 154 -2.56 6.97 34.16
C ASP A 154 -4.04 6.70 34.44
N ILE A 155 -4.78 6.24 33.44
CA ILE A 155 -6.19 5.87 33.55
C ILE A 155 -6.32 4.39 33.18
N ALA A 156 -6.84 3.58 34.09
CA ALA A 156 -7.19 2.20 33.85
C ALA A 156 -8.69 2.00 34.10
N VAL A 157 -9.42 1.48 33.12
CA VAL A 157 -10.86 1.14 33.24
C VAL A 157 -11.03 -0.33 32.88
N GLU A 158 -11.68 -1.07 33.77
CA GLU A 158 -11.90 -2.51 33.60
C GLU A 158 -13.38 -2.83 33.76
N GLY A 159 -13.92 -3.75 32.94
CA GLY A 159 -15.21 -4.41 33.21
C GLY A 159 -16.46 -3.53 33.15
N ILE A 160 -16.39 -2.34 32.54
CA ILE A 160 -17.51 -1.40 32.42
C ILE A 160 -18.27 -1.66 31.12
N THR A 161 -19.60 -1.61 31.18
CA THR A 161 -20.54 -1.92 30.08
C THR A 161 -21.39 -0.75 29.64
N GLY A 162 -21.31 0.39 30.33
CA GLY A 162 -21.93 1.64 29.90
C GLY A 162 -21.05 2.41 28.91
N LYS A 163 -21.53 3.57 28.45
CA LYS A 163 -20.75 4.45 27.55
C LYS A 163 -19.51 4.99 28.26
N LEU A 164 -18.37 4.99 27.57
CA LEU A 164 -17.09 5.48 28.06
C LEU A 164 -16.59 6.65 27.21
N SER A 165 -16.36 7.79 27.86
CA SER A 165 -15.68 8.96 27.31
C SER A 165 -14.44 9.20 28.18
N VAL A 166 -13.25 9.20 27.59
CA VAL A 166 -11.98 9.39 28.30
C VAL A 166 -11.17 10.48 27.61
N LYS A 167 -11.02 11.62 28.26
CA LYS A 167 -10.13 12.70 27.83
C LYS A 167 -8.95 12.77 28.79
N ASN A 168 -7.76 12.46 28.29
CA ASN A 168 -6.51 12.56 29.04
C ASN A 168 -5.53 13.53 28.39
N GLY A 169 -4.99 14.44 29.19
CA GLY A 169 -3.94 15.35 28.74
C GLY A 169 -2.60 14.63 28.57
N SER A 170 -2.24 13.75 29.50
CA SER A 170 -0.99 12.97 29.48
C SER A 170 -1.04 11.82 30.49
N GLY A 171 -0.53 10.66 30.11
CA GLY A 171 -0.57 9.43 30.91
C GLY A 171 -1.15 8.26 30.12
N LYS A 172 -0.77 7.03 30.50
CA LYS A 172 -1.24 5.83 29.83
C LYS A 172 -2.76 5.69 30.01
N VAL A 173 -3.47 5.31 28.96
CA VAL A 173 -4.90 4.98 29.02
C VAL A 173 -5.04 3.50 28.70
N GLU A 174 -5.60 2.72 29.62
CA GLU A 174 -5.85 1.28 29.50
C GLU A 174 -7.35 1.02 29.68
N ILE A 175 -7.98 0.44 28.66
CA ILE A 175 -9.38 -0.01 28.72
C ILE A 175 -9.39 -1.52 28.48
N ASN A 176 -9.93 -2.30 29.42
CA ASN A 176 -9.92 -3.75 29.34
C ASN A 176 -11.29 -4.37 29.68
N GLN A 177 -11.69 -5.40 28.93
CA GLN A 177 -12.91 -6.18 29.17
C GLN A 177 -14.19 -5.31 29.29
N CYS A 178 -14.26 -4.23 28.52
CA CYS A 178 -15.37 -3.28 28.56
C CYS A 178 -16.35 -3.52 27.40
N LYS A 179 -17.55 -2.94 27.49
CA LYS A 179 -18.60 -3.00 26.47
C LYS A 179 -19.25 -1.64 26.28
N GLY A 180 -20.00 -1.47 25.18
CA GLY A 180 -20.76 -0.25 24.90
C GLY A 180 -20.06 0.60 23.83
N GLU A 181 -20.14 1.93 23.96
CA GLU A 181 -19.44 2.86 23.08
C GLU A 181 -18.21 3.43 23.81
N LEU A 182 -17.06 3.49 23.12
CA LEU A 182 -15.83 4.06 23.66
C LEU A 182 -15.33 5.22 22.78
N ASP A 183 -15.09 6.36 23.42
CA ASP A 183 -14.46 7.54 22.85
C ASP A 183 -13.25 7.93 23.73
N ILE A 184 -12.06 7.96 23.13
CA ILE A 184 -10.81 8.32 23.81
C ILE A 184 -10.14 9.48 23.09
N GLU A 185 -9.89 10.56 23.82
CA GLU A 185 -8.97 11.62 23.44
C GLU A 185 -7.72 11.56 24.33
N ASN A 186 -6.58 11.19 23.77
CA ASN A 186 -5.28 11.22 24.44
C ASN A 186 -4.27 12.03 23.61
N ARG A 187 -3.19 12.51 24.23
CA ARG A 187 -2.21 13.36 23.52
C ARG A 187 -0.82 12.77 23.41
N TYR A 188 -0.24 12.25 24.48
CA TYR A 188 1.22 12.02 24.51
C TYR A 188 1.65 10.60 24.85
N ALA A 189 0.83 9.83 25.57
CA ALA A 189 1.22 8.53 26.10
C ALA A 189 0.43 7.39 25.45
N LYS A 190 0.82 6.15 25.79
CA LYS A 190 0.23 4.94 25.22
C LYS A 190 -1.27 4.85 25.50
N THR A 191 -2.04 4.46 24.49
CA THR A 191 -3.46 4.13 24.60
C THR A 191 -3.63 2.67 24.22
N GLU A 192 -4.22 1.88 25.12
CA GLU A 192 -4.36 0.44 25.00
C GLU A 192 -5.83 0.06 25.25
N VAL A 193 -6.45 -0.59 24.26
CA VAL A 193 -7.84 -1.06 24.35
C VAL A 193 -7.87 -2.54 24.02
N ILE A 194 -8.25 -3.38 24.99
CA ILE A 194 -8.22 -4.84 24.87
C ILE A 194 -9.58 -5.42 25.25
N ASN A 195 -10.08 -6.38 24.46
CA ASN A 195 -11.35 -7.09 24.71
C ASN A 195 -12.53 -6.12 24.86
N PHE A 196 -12.78 -5.31 23.85
CA PHE A 196 -13.89 -4.34 23.87
C PHE A 196 -15.05 -4.81 23.00
N ASP A 197 -16.26 -4.84 23.58
CA ASP A 197 -17.47 -5.25 22.88
C ASP A 197 -18.33 -4.03 22.48
N GLY A 198 -18.14 -3.54 21.25
CA GLY A 198 -18.82 -2.38 20.68
C GLY A 198 -17.91 -1.48 19.84
N PRO A 199 -18.40 -0.31 19.38
CA PRO A 199 -17.61 0.63 18.59
C PRO A 199 -16.60 1.41 19.41
N VAL A 200 -15.43 1.69 18.80
CA VAL A 200 -14.30 2.37 19.42
C VAL A 200 -13.81 3.53 18.55
N VAL A 201 -13.70 4.70 19.14
CA VAL A 201 -13.06 5.88 18.54
C VAL A 201 -11.88 6.30 19.41
N ILE A 202 -10.70 6.41 18.79
CA ILE A 202 -9.46 6.83 19.46
C ILE A 202 -8.86 7.99 18.68
N GLU A 203 -8.75 9.14 19.33
CA GLU A 203 -7.95 10.27 18.88
C GLU A 203 -6.72 10.38 19.77
N ASN A 204 -5.56 10.04 19.20
CA ASN A 204 -4.26 10.23 19.82
C ASN A 204 -3.41 11.20 19.00
N SER A 205 -2.53 11.95 19.65
CA SER A 205 -1.61 12.83 18.92
C SER A 205 -0.25 12.17 18.72
N SER A 206 0.41 11.76 19.81
CA SER A 206 1.83 11.39 19.82
C SER A 206 2.17 10.13 20.61
N GLY A 207 1.17 9.40 21.09
CA GLY A 207 1.35 8.15 21.81
C GLY A 207 1.22 6.92 20.93
N GLU A 208 1.77 5.79 21.39
CA GLU A 208 1.49 4.48 20.80
C GLU A 208 0.01 4.11 21.02
N VAL A 209 -0.60 3.49 20.02
CA VAL A 209 -1.99 3.01 20.10
C VAL A 209 -1.99 1.51 19.85
N GLU A 210 -2.50 0.74 20.80
CA GLU A 210 -2.64 -0.71 20.70
C GLU A 210 -4.11 -1.10 20.91
N VAL A 211 -4.67 -1.85 19.95
CA VAL A 211 -6.07 -2.23 19.97
C VAL A 211 -6.20 -3.73 19.69
N GLU A 212 -6.75 -4.49 20.63
CA GLU A 212 -6.86 -5.95 20.51
C GLU A 212 -8.28 -6.44 20.81
N LYS A 213 -8.79 -7.34 19.96
CA LYS A 213 -10.09 -8.04 20.15
C LYS A 213 -11.24 -7.07 20.36
N ILE A 214 -11.54 -6.29 19.33
CA ILE A 214 -12.67 -5.36 19.32
C ILE A 214 -13.79 -5.98 18.50
N SER A 215 -15.02 -6.03 19.01
CA SER A 215 -16.14 -6.63 18.24
C SER A 215 -16.73 -5.70 17.19
N GLY A 216 -16.71 -4.39 17.41
CA GLY A 216 -17.36 -3.38 16.58
C GLY A 216 -16.45 -2.62 15.61
N GLU A 217 -17.00 -1.55 15.03
CA GLU A 217 -16.25 -0.60 14.21
C GLU A 217 -15.18 0.12 15.04
N THR A 218 -14.00 0.31 14.45
CA THR A 218 -12.87 0.98 15.10
C THR A 218 -12.34 2.12 14.23
N ILE A 219 -12.30 3.33 14.79
CA ILE A 219 -11.73 4.52 14.14
C ILE A 219 -10.52 4.98 14.97
N ILE A 220 -9.35 5.03 14.35
CA ILE A 220 -8.11 5.48 14.99
C ILE A 220 -7.55 6.67 14.23
N GLN A 221 -7.39 7.78 14.93
CA GLN A 221 -6.64 8.93 14.46
C GLN A 221 -5.36 9.04 15.29
N ASN A 222 -4.20 8.99 14.62
CA ASN A 222 -2.91 9.15 15.30
C ASN A 222 -1.90 9.89 14.43
N SER A 223 -1.12 10.82 14.98
CA SER A 223 -0.15 11.55 14.15
C SER A 223 1.25 10.94 14.18
N TYR A 224 1.67 10.42 15.34
CA TYR A 224 3.03 9.92 15.56
C TYR A 224 3.02 8.63 16.39
N ARG A 225 4.16 7.94 16.44
CA ARG A 225 4.34 6.63 17.10
C ARG A 225 3.50 5.51 16.47
N PRO A 226 3.80 4.23 16.77
CA PRO A 226 3.12 3.11 16.13
C PRO A 226 1.63 3.02 16.47
N VAL A 227 0.87 2.46 15.53
CA VAL A 227 -0.49 1.98 15.72
C VAL A 227 -0.48 0.47 15.44
N SER A 228 -0.83 -0.33 16.45
CA SER A 228 -0.99 -1.76 16.29
C SER A 228 -2.43 -2.21 16.55
N PHE A 229 -2.89 -3.17 15.77
CA PHE A 229 -4.21 -3.75 15.95
C PHE A 229 -4.22 -5.26 15.70
N ILE A 230 -5.02 -5.98 16.47
CA ILE A 230 -5.20 -7.43 16.34
C ILE A 230 -6.68 -7.74 16.52
N LYS A 231 -7.29 -8.48 15.60
CA LYS A 231 -8.67 -8.98 15.72
C LYS A 231 -9.72 -7.88 15.86
N ILE A 232 -10.00 -7.19 14.76
CA ILE A 232 -11.08 -6.20 14.66
C ILE A 232 -12.30 -6.85 14.00
N GLY A 233 -13.40 -6.93 14.73
CA GLY A 233 -14.64 -7.59 14.31
C GLY A 233 -15.45 -6.80 13.29
N GLY A 234 -15.37 -5.47 13.33
CA GLY A 234 -16.07 -4.57 12.41
C GLY A 234 -15.15 -3.94 11.36
N GLN A 235 -15.63 -2.82 10.80
CA GLN A 235 -14.84 -1.97 9.91
C GLN A 235 -13.72 -1.28 10.69
N LEU A 236 -12.54 -1.15 10.06
CA LEU A 236 -11.39 -0.44 10.60
C LEU A 236 -11.07 0.78 9.74
N THR A 237 -11.02 1.96 10.35
CA THR A 237 -10.55 3.19 9.70
C THR A 237 -9.38 3.76 10.47
N ILE A 238 -8.21 3.84 9.84
CA ILE A 238 -7.00 4.45 10.41
C ILE A 238 -6.62 5.68 9.61
N LYS A 239 -6.50 6.82 10.30
CA LYS A 239 -5.91 8.04 9.75
C LYS A 239 -4.67 8.36 10.54
N SER A 240 -3.53 8.34 9.87
CA SER A 240 -2.27 8.74 10.47
C SER A 240 -1.38 9.54 9.54
N GLN A 241 -0.32 10.13 10.08
CA GLN A 241 0.64 10.87 9.26
C GLN A 241 2.05 10.29 9.34
N SER A 242 2.58 9.99 10.51
CA SER A 242 3.97 9.54 10.69
C SER A 242 4.06 8.36 11.65
N SER A 243 3.12 7.44 11.50
CA SER A 243 2.96 6.24 12.34
C SER A 243 3.28 4.98 11.56
N ASP A 244 4.03 4.07 12.19
CA ASP A 244 4.11 2.70 11.70
C ASP A 244 2.75 2.04 12.00
N VAL A 245 2.02 1.61 10.96
CA VAL A 245 0.73 0.93 11.10
C VAL A 245 0.93 -0.55 10.87
N THR A 246 0.72 -1.38 11.88
CA THR A 246 0.92 -2.83 11.78
C THR A 246 -0.22 -3.58 12.43
N GLY A 247 -0.90 -4.46 11.71
CA GLY A 247 -1.94 -5.26 12.34
C GLY A 247 -2.43 -6.43 11.53
N GLU A 248 -3.21 -7.27 12.20
CA GLU A 248 -3.72 -8.52 11.66
C GLU A 248 -5.18 -8.76 12.04
N GLU A 249 -5.86 -9.54 11.19
CA GLU A 249 -7.23 -10.02 11.38
C GLU A 249 -8.27 -8.89 11.48
N VAL A 250 -8.73 -8.40 10.33
CA VAL A 250 -9.88 -7.47 10.24
C VAL A 250 -11.04 -8.18 9.56
N ASN A 251 -12.14 -8.39 10.28
CA ASN A 251 -13.33 -9.08 9.76
C ASN A 251 -14.19 -8.20 8.84
N GLY A 252 -14.14 -6.87 9.00
CA GLY A 252 -14.82 -5.91 8.14
C GLY A 252 -13.94 -5.33 7.02
N ASP A 253 -14.40 -4.23 6.43
CA ASP A 253 -13.62 -3.44 5.49
C ASP A 253 -12.52 -2.66 6.24
N CYS A 254 -11.39 -2.43 5.59
CA CYS A 254 -10.22 -1.75 6.17
C CYS A 254 -9.82 -0.56 5.31
N GLN A 255 -9.83 0.64 5.90
CA GLN A 255 -9.41 1.88 5.25
C GLN A 255 -8.24 2.49 6.01
N ILE A 256 -7.10 2.67 5.35
CA ILE A 256 -5.90 3.25 5.97
C ILE A 256 -5.42 4.42 5.13
N THR A 257 -5.40 5.61 5.74
CA THR A 257 -4.72 6.78 5.19
C THR A 257 -3.51 7.08 6.05
N SER A 258 -2.30 6.94 5.51
CA SER A 258 -1.06 7.25 6.22
C SER A 258 0.02 7.84 5.32
N SER A 259 1.11 8.33 5.92
CA SER A 259 2.27 8.81 5.18
C SER A 259 3.60 8.45 5.85
N TYR A 260 4.70 8.53 5.09
CA TYR A 260 6.11 8.47 5.51
C TYR A 260 6.64 7.18 6.16
N ARG A 261 5.80 6.40 6.83
CA ARG A 261 6.17 5.22 7.64
C ARG A 261 5.57 3.94 7.07
N LYS A 262 5.87 2.79 7.69
CA LYS A 262 5.46 1.49 7.15
C LYS A 262 3.98 1.24 7.41
N ILE A 263 3.33 0.54 6.49
CA ILE A 263 1.99 -0.03 6.65
C ILE A 263 2.13 -1.54 6.40
N LYS A 264 1.84 -2.36 7.40
CA LYS A 264 1.76 -3.82 7.26
C LYS A 264 0.39 -4.29 7.73
N VAL A 265 -0.38 -4.89 6.83
CA VAL A 265 -1.70 -5.44 7.15
C VAL A 265 -1.76 -6.89 6.71
N VAL A 266 -2.25 -7.75 7.60
CA VAL A 266 -2.42 -9.18 7.35
C VAL A 266 -3.86 -9.59 7.62
N ASP A 267 -4.42 -10.45 6.77
CA ASP A 267 -5.74 -11.05 6.92
C ASP A 267 -6.91 -10.07 7.07
N VAL A 268 -7.36 -9.53 5.94
CA VAL A 268 -8.56 -8.67 5.85
C VAL A 268 -9.69 -9.44 5.17
N LYS A 269 -10.79 -9.68 5.87
CA LYS A 269 -11.98 -10.39 5.34
C LYS A 269 -12.86 -9.50 4.46
N GLY A 270 -12.84 -8.19 4.67
CA GLY A 270 -13.53 -7.21 3.84
C GLY A 270 -12.70 -6.70 2.65
N LYS A 271 -13.10 -5.55 2.12
CA LYS A 271 -12.34 -4.77 1.15
C LYS A 271 -11.22 -3.99 1.83
N LEU A 272 -10.15 -3.73 1.10
CA LEU A 272 -9.01 -2.94 1.57
C LEU A 272 -8.84 -1.68 0.71
N ASP A 273 -8.79 -0.51 1.34
CA ASP A 273 -8.43 0.77 0.71
C ASP A 273 -7.25 1.39 1.48
N ILE A 274 -6.11 1.56 0.80
CA ILE A 274 -4.90 2.16 1.37
C ILE A 274 -4.51 3.39 0.56
N LYS A 275 -4.42 4.54 1.23
CA LYS A 275 -3.79 5.77 0.72
C LYS A 275 -2.54 6.06 1.53
N ALA A 276 -1.38 5.81 0.94
CA ALA A 276 -0.14 5.69 1.68
C ALA A 276 0.97 6.51 1.03
N GLN A 277 1.02 7.82 1.24
CA GLN A 277 2.04 8.65 0.60
C GLN A 277 3.42 8.41 1.20
N SER A 278 4.42 8.04 0.39
CA SER A 278 5.78 7.76 0.89
C SER A 278 5.83 6.67 1.97
N CYS A 279 5.01 5.63 1.84
CA CYS A 279 4.95 4.50 2.77
C CYS A 279 5.52 3.22 2.16
N ALA A 280 6.23 2.43 2.95
CA ALA A 280 6.46 1.02 2.59
C ALA A 280 5.20 0.24 2.95
N VAL A 281 4.49 -0.29 1.94
CA VAL A 281 3.22 -0.99 2.11
C VAL A 281 3.43 -2.48 1.89
N THR A 282 3.06 -3.29 2.88
CA THR A 282 3.03 -4.75 2.78
C THR A 282 1.61 -5.22 3.14
N VAL A 283 0.96 -5.90 2.21
CA VAL A 283 -0.39 -6.46 2.38
C VAL A 283 -0.32 -7.96 2.12
N LEU A 284 -0.83 -8.74 3.07
CA LEU A 284 -0.94 -10.19 2.97
C LEU A 284 -2.37 -10.61 3.28
N ASP A 285 -2.93 -11.50 2.45
CA ASP A 285 -4.25 -12.12 2.66
C ASP A 285 -5.42 -11.13 2.72
N VAL A 286 -5.99 -10.79 1.56
CA VAL A 286 -7.24 -10.00 1.47
C VAL A 286 -8.32 -10.84 0.80
N GLN A 287 -9.48 -10.97 1.44
CA GLN A 287 -10.55 -11.87 0.96
C GLN A 287 -11.42 -11.26 -0.15
N LYS A 288 -11.51 -9.92 -0.22
CA LYS A 288 -12.23 -9.19 -1.28
C LYS A 288 -11.26 -8.32 -2.08
N ASP A 289 -11.78 -7.23 -2.66
CA ASP A 289 -11.00 -6.30 -3.48
C ASP A 289 -10.04 -5.45 -2.65
N ALA A 290 -8.91 -5.09 -3.26
CA ALA A 290 -7.92 -4.19 -2.68
C ALA A 290 -7.59 -3.03 -3.62
N VAL A 291 -7.59 -1.81 -3.07
CA VAL A 291 -7.18 -0.58 -3.75
C VAL A 291 -6.03 0.05 -2.97
N ILE A 292 -4.91 0.32 -3.64
CA ILE A 292 -3.72 0.89 -3.01
C ILE A 292 -3.22 2.08 -3.85
N GLU A 293 -3.16 3.25 -3.22
CA GLU A 293 -2.51 4.45 -3.74
C GLU A 293 -1.23 4.73 -2.94
N ASN A 294 -0.06 4.73 -3.59
CA ASN A 294 1.23 4.97 -2.95
C ASN A 294 2.15 5.80 -3.85
N SER A 295 3.19 6.39 -3.25
CA SER A 295 4.27 7.07 -3.94
C SER A 295 5.64 6.76 -3.32
N TYR A 296 6.66 6.73 -4.17
CA TYR A 296 8.10 6.65 -3.87
C TYR A 296 8.62 5.35 -3.24
N ARG A 297 7.87 4.72 -2.35
CA ARG A 297 8.28 3.52 -1.61
C ARG A 297 7.56 2.27 -2.09
N GLN A 298 8.06 1.12 -1.64
CA GLN A 298 7.62 -0.18 -2.13
C GLN A 298 6.18 -0.51 -1.75
N VAL A 299 5.51 -1.24 -2.64
CA VAL A 299 4.22 -1.89 -2.43
C VAL A 299 4.40 -3.37 -2.69
N GLU A 300 4.22 -4.18 -1.66
CA GLU A 300 4.23 -5.64 -1.71
C GLU A 300 2.85 -6.16 -1.35
N VAL A 301 2.25 -6.91 -2.26
CA VAL A 301 0.90 -7.46 -2.09
C VAL A 301 0.93 -8.95 -2.41
N GLU A 302 0.44 -9.76 -1.48
CA GLU A 302 0.35 -11.19 -1.63
C GLU A 302 -1.03 -11.72 -1.22
N ASN A 303 -1.58 -12.63 -2.02
CA ASN A 303 -2.85 -13.33 -1.78
C ASN A 303 -4.08 -12.39 -1.64
N VAL A 304 -4.48 -11.75 -2.74
CA VAL A 304 -5.75 -11.01 -2.82
C VAL A 304 -6.76 -11.87 -3.55
N ARG A 305 -7.81 -12.33 -2.85
CA ARG A 305 -8.85 -13.21 -3.42
C ARG A 305 -9.87 -12.46 -4.26
N GLY A 306 -10.00 -11.13 -4.15
CA GLY A 306 -10.73 -10.28 -5.08
C GLY A 306 -9.85 -9.63 -6.15
N SER A 307 -10.32 -8.54 -6.75
CA SER A 307 -9.55 -7.77 -7.72
C SER A 307 -8.57 -6.80 -7.04
N LEU A 308 -7.47 -6.49 -7.71
CA LEU A 308 -6.42 -5.61 -7.17
C LEU A 308 -6.20 -4.40 -8.09
N ARG A 309 -6.29 -3.19 -7.52
CA ARG A 309 -5.93 -1.94 -8.21
C ARG A 309 -4.82 -1.23 -7.46
N ILE A 310 -3.69 -0.97 -8.13
CA ILE A 310 -2.58 -0.22 -7.56
C ILE A 310 -2.30 1.02 -8.41
N LYS A 311 -2.31 2.18 -7.77
CA LYS A 311 -1.85 3.45 -8.35
C LYS A 311 -0.60 3.90 -7.62
N GLY A 312 0.54 3.76 -8.29
CA GLY A 312 1.84 4.17 -7.81
C GLY A 312 2.34 5.44 -8.50
N GLN A 313 3.23 6.17 -7.82
CA GLN A 313 4.12 7.14 -8.44
C GLN A 313 5.54 6.86 -7.99
N ALA A 314 6.43 6.44 -8.89
CA ALA A 314 7.80 6.06 -8.54
C ALA A 314 7.90 5.01 -7.40
N SER A 315 6.91 4.12 -7.30
CA SER A 315 6.87 3.03 -6.32
C SER A 315 7.29 1.69 -6.97
N PRO A 316 8.26 0.96 -6.41
CA PRO A 316 8.46 -0.45 -6.75
C PRO A 316 7.23 -1.26 -6.34
N ILE A 317 6.70 -2.07 -7.24
CA ILE A 317 5.48 -2.85 -7.01
C ILE A 317 5.78 -4.33 -7.22
N THR A 318 5.48 -5.14 -6.20
CA THR A 318 5.54 -6.59 -6.26
C THR A 318 4.15 -7.13 -5.91
N VAL A 319 3.55 -7.88 -6.83
CA VAL A 319 2.25 -8.54 -6.65
C VAL A 319 2.43 -10.03 -6.84
N LYS A 320 1.90 -10.82 -5.90
CA LYS A 320 1.90 -12.28 -5.97
C LYS A 320 0.51 -12.82 -5.66
N GLN A 321 0.08 -13.82 -6.42
CA GLN A 321 -1.13 -14.61 -6.14
C GLN A 321 -2.41 -13.76 -6.06
N VAL A 322 -2.98 -13.45 -7.22
CA VAL A 322 -4.28 -12.76 -7.31
C VAL A 322 -5.17 -13.55 -8.25
N PRO A 323 -6.15 -14.34 -7.77
CA PRO A 323 -6.99 -15.18 -8.64
C PRO A 323 -7.90 -14.40 -9.62
N HIS A 324 -8.07 -13.09 -9.43
CA HIS A 324 -8.89 -12.21 -10.27
C HIS A 324 -8.03 -11.17 -11.00
N ASP A 325 -8.66 -10.09 -11.44
CA ASP A 325 -8.05 -9.07 -12.29
C ASP A 325 -7.11 -8.15 -11.50
N VAL A 326 -6.03 -7.71 -12.16
CA VAL A 326 -5.01 -6.82 -11.61
C VAL A 326 -4.82 -5.62 -12.53
N PHE A 327 -4.94 -4.42 -11.96
CA PHE A 327 -4.72 -3.15 -12.66
C PHE A 327 -3.63 -2.36 -11.95
N ILE A 328 -2.52 -2.11 -12.62
CA ILE A 328 -1.38 -1.36 -12.07
C ILE A 328 -1.08 -0.16 -12.93
N ARG A 329 -1.06 1.02 -12.32
CA ARG A 329 -0.57 2.25 -12.95
C ARG A 329 0.58 2.82 -12.14
N THR A 330 1.76 2.95 -12.73
CA THR A 330 2.95 3.50 -12.05
C THR A 330 3.96 4.06 -13.04
N SER A 331 5.08 4.57 -12.52
CA SER A 331 6.17 5.08 -13.32
C SER A 331 7.54 4.83 -12.69
N TYR A 332 8.59 4.80 -13.52
CA TYR A 332 10.03 4.79 -13.21
C TYR A 332 10.61 3.56 -12.48
N ARG A 333 9.85 2.92 -11.58
CA ARG A 333 10.32 1.80 -10.74
C ARG A 333 9.79 0.45 -11.23
N LYS A 334 10.44 -0.63 -10.78
CA LYS A 334 10.14 -2.01 -11.17
C LYS A 334 8.70 -2.40 -10.81
N VAL A 335 8.05 -3.09 -11.73
CA VAL A 335 6.78 -3.81 -11.53
C VAL A 335 7.05 -5.30 -11.73
N SER A 336 6.74 -6.11 -10.72
CA SER A 336 6.85 -7.57 -10.75
C SER A 336 5.51 -8.17 -10.39
N VAL A 337 4.91 -8.96 -11.28
CA VAL A 337 3.60 -9.59 -11.06
C VAL A 337 3.70 -11.09 -11.33
N GLU A 338 3.22 -11.89 -10.39
CA GLU A 338 3.26 -13.35 -10.49
C GLU A 338 1.93 -13.98 -10.08
N ASN A 339 1.50 -15.04 -10.77
CA ASN A 339 0.34 -15.88 -10.44
C ASN A 339 -0.97 -15.10 -10.40
N VAL A 340 -1.40 -14.59 -11.57
CA VAL A 340 -2.69 -13.90 -11.73
C VAL A 340 -3.69 -14.81 -12.43
N GLY A 341 -4.87 -14.99 -11.83
CA GLY A 341 -5.93 -15.83 -12.37
C GLY A 341 -6.85 -15.12 -13.37
N GLY A 342 -6.99 -13.80 -13.27
CA GLY A 342 -7.75 -12.96 -14.18
C GLY A 342 -6.91 -12.24 -15.23
N ALA A 343 -7.43 -11.14 -15.74
CA ALA A 343 -6.74 -10.23 -16.66
C ALA A 343 -5.71 -9.35 -15.92
N LEU A 344 -4.67 -8.94 -16.66
CA LEU A 344 -3.62 -8.06 -16.15
C LEU A 344 -3.47 -6.83 -17.05
N GLU A 345 -3.61 -5.64 -16.47
CA GLU A 345 -3.32 -4.38 -17.15
C GLU A 345 -2.22 -3.62 -16.38
N ILE A 346 -1.14 -3.27 -17.10
CA ILE A 346 -0.03 -2.47 -16.56
C ILE A 346 0.18 -1.25 -17.44
N ASP A 347 0.00 -0.06 -16.86
CA ASP A 347 0.47 1.23 -17.38
C ASP A 347 1.71 1.64 -16.57
N GLY A 348 2.90 1.31 -17.08
CA GLY A 348 4.18 1.42 -16.38
C GLY A 348 5.16 2.34 -17.09
N GLN A 349 4.87 3.65 -17.16
CA GLN A 349 5.73 4.60 -17.86
C GLN A 349 7.17 4.57 -17.33
N SER A 350 8.13 4.23 -18.19
CA SER A 350 9.55 4.12 -17.84
C SER A 350 9.85 3.13 -16.71
N SER A 351 9.00 2.12 -16.53
CA SER A 351 9.15 1.06 -15.52
C SER A 351 9.66 -0.23 -16.16
N PRO A 352 10.67 -0.93 -15.57
CA PRO A 352 10.92 -2.32 -15.93
C PRO A 352 9.72 -3.16 -15.48
N VAL A 353 9.20 -4.00 -16.38
CA VAL A 353 8.03 -4.84 -16.12
C VAL A 353 8.44 -6.30 -16.27
N SER A 354 8.16 -7.10 -15.23
CA SER A 354 8.30 -8.56 -15.27
C SER A 354 6.98 -9.18 -14.86
N VAL A 355 6.38 -9.98 -15.74
CA VAL A 355 5.12 -10.69 -15.48
C VAL A 355 5.29 -12.17 -15.74
N ARG A 356 4.74 -13.00 -14.87
CA ARG A 356 4.84 -14.47 -14.96
C ARG A 356 3.56 -15.15 -14.51
N ASP A 357 3.20 -16.25 -15.19
CA ASP A 357 2.12 -17.16 -14.79
C ASP A 357 0.77 -16.42 -14.69
N ILE A 358 0.34 -15.82 -15.81
CA ILE A 358 -0.92 -15.07 -15.93
C ILE A 358 -1.93 -15.91 -16.71
N LYS A 359 -3.10 -16.20 -16.15
CA LYS A 359 -4.11 -17.05 -16.82
C LYS A 359 -4.94 -16.27 -17.85
N GLY A 360 -5.30 -15.02 -17.56
CA GLY A 360 -6.14 -14.18 -18.42
C GLY A 360 -5.38 -13.39 -19.49
N ASN A 361 -6.07 -12.42 -20.09
CA ASN A 361 -5.51 -11.51 -21.08
C ASN A 361 -4.60 -10.47 -20.40
N THR A 362 -3.54 -10.08 -21.08
CA THR A 362 -2.52 -9.19 -20.53
C THR A 362 -2.26 -8.02 -21.47
N THR A 363 -2.37 -6.79 -20.96
CA THR A 363 -1.96 -5.57 -21.65
C THR A 363 -0.84 -4.89 -20.87
N ILE A 364 0.28 -4.62 -21.54
CA ILE A 364 1.43 -3.92 -20.95
C ILE A 364 1.76 -2.70 -21.80
N THR A 365 1.65 -1.52 -21.19
CA THR A 365 2.11 -0.26 -21.77
C THR A 365 3.32 0.23 -20.98
N SER A 366 4.44 0.45 -21.66
CA SER A 366 5.66 1.05 -21.12
C SER A 366 6.29 1.97 -22.15
N SER A 367 7.50 2.47 -21.90
CA SER A 367 8.18 3.42 -22.80
C SER A 367 9.65 3.07 -23.05
N TYR A 368 10.49 3.00 -22.01
CA TYR A 368 11.97 2.96 -22.19
C TYR A 368 12.69 1.79 -21.53
N LYS A 369 12.00 1.04 -20.66
CA LYS A 369 12.60 -0.03 -19.86
C LYS A 369 12.05 -1.39 -20.25
N ASP A 370 12.78 -2.41 -19.86
CA ASP A 370 12.60 -3.76 -20.38
C ASP A 370 11.30 -4.39 -19.89
N ILE A 371 10.70 -5.20 -20.76
CA ILE A 371 9.48 -5.96 -20.51
C ILE A 371 9.83 -7.43 -20.68
N ILE A 372 9.57 -8.21 -19.64
CA ILE A 372 9.67 -9.67 -19.66
C ILE A 372 8.28 -10.22 -19.35
N ALA A 373 7.73 -11.03 -20.26
CA ALA A 373 6.44 -11.68 -20.08
C ALA A 373 6.58 -13.19 -20.27
N GLU A 374 6.20 -13.96 -19.24
CA GLU A 374 6.36 -15.41 -19.21
C GLU A 374 5.03 -16.11 -18.90
N LYS A 375 4.70 -17.16 -19.68
CA LYS A 375 3.55 -18.05 -19.46
C LYS A 375 2.23 -17.28 -19.34
N ILE A 376 1.81 -16.67 -20.46
CA ILE A 376 0.54 -15.96 -20.56
C ILE A 376 -0.52 -16.88 -21.17
N GLY A 377 -1.62 -17.09 -20.46
CA GLY A 377 -2.72 -17.98 -20.83
C GLY A 377 -3.73 -17.35 -21.79
N GLY A 378 -3.90 -16.03 -21.74
CA GLY A 378 -4.75 -15.27 -22.65
C GLY A 378 -3.98 -14.65 -23.83
N HIS A 379 -4.60 -13.62 -24.43
CA HIS A 379 -3.95 -12.76 -25.42
C HIS A 379 -2.96 -11.81 -24.73
N LEU A 380 -1.85 -11.49 -25.40
CA LEU A 380 -0.85 -10.56 -24.89
C LEU A 380 -0.69 -9.36 -25.85
N ASP A 381 -0.96 -8.16 -25.35
CA ASP A 381 -0.77 -6.90 -26.04
C ASP A 381 0.34 -6.09 -25.36
N ILE A 382 1.42 -5.78 -26.08
CA ILE A 382 2.54 -4.98 -25.58
C ILE A 382 2.69 -3.71 -26.41
N ARG A 383 2.79 -2.57 -25.74
CA ARG A 383 3.12 -1.27 -26.36
C ARG A 383 4.31 -0.65 -25.63
N THR A 384 5.38 -0.37 -26.36
CA THR A 384 6.57 0.32 -25.85
C THR A 384 7.27 1.11 -26.95
N THR A 385 8.23 1.96 -26.61
CA THR A 385 8.97 2.76 -27.60
C THR A 385 10.45 2.42 -27.65
N SER A 386 11.07 2.00 -26.55
CA SER A 386 12.51 1.75 -26.44
C SER A 386 12.84 0.84 -25.25
N GLY A 387 12.00 -0.16 -24.98
CA GLY A 387 12.28 -1.24 -24.02
C GLY A 387 12.67 -2.52 -24.74
N ASN A 388 13.61 -3.30 -24.22
CA ASN A 388 13.80 -4.67 -24.71
C ASN A 388 12.53 -5.46 -24.39
N VAL A 389 11.97 -6.17 -25.37
CA VAL A 389 10.77 -7.00 -25.16
C VAL A 389 11.16 -8.46 -25.29
N THR A 390 10.99 -9.21 -24.22
CA THR A 390 11.24 -10.65 -24.19
C THR A 390 9.98 -11.38 -23.76
N VAL A 391 9.47 -12.26 -24.62
CA VAL A 391 8.23 -13.01 -24.38
C VAL A 391 8.50 -14.50 -24.47
N TYR A 392 8.05 -15.25 -23.46
CA TYR A 392 8.11 -16.70 -23.41
C TYR A 392 6.72 -17.28 -23.18
N ASN A 393 6.26 -18.16 -24.06
CA ASN A 393 5.03 -18.94 -23.94
C ASN A 393 3.76 -18.08 -23.78
N VAL A 394 3.16 -17.72 -24.91
CA VAL A 394 1.80 -17.16 -24.95
C VAL A 394 0.86 -18.21 -25.54
N LYS A 395 -0.24 -18.55 -24.84
CA LYS A 395 -1.16 -19.60 -25.32
C LYS A 395 -2.05 -19.15 -26.48
N LYS A 396 -2.42 -17.86 -26.53
CA LYS A 396 -3.26 -17.27 -27.60
C LYS A 396 -2.43 -16.33 -28.47
N ASP A 397 -3.05 -15.25 -28.96
CA ASP A 397 -2.40 -14.28 -29.85
C ASP A 397 -1.46 -13.33 -29.10
N LEU A 398 -0.45 -12.84 -29.82
CA LEU A 398 0.52 -11.86 -29.36
C LEU A 398 0.55 -10.67 -30.32
N ASN A 399 0.27 -9.47 -29.81
CA ASN A 399 0.47 -8.22 -30.54
C ASN A 399 1.52 -7.35 -29.86
N ILE A 400 2.50 -6.86 -30.62
CA ILE A 400 3.56 -5.98 -30.11
C ILE A 400 3.64 -4.73 -30.99
N ILE A 401 3.61 -3.57 -30.35
CA ILE A 401 4.01 -2.30 -30.95
C ILE A 401 5.26 -1.84 -30.21
N SER A 402 6.38 -1.75 -30.92
CA SER A 402 7.67 -1.38 -30.34
C SER A 402 8.52 -0.58 -31.33
N SER A 403 9.51 0.14 -30.80
CA SER A 403 10.52 0.80 -31.63
C SER A 403 11.93 0.59 -31.06
N TYR A 404 12.93 0.70 -31.94
CA TYR A 404 14.38 0.78 -31.66
C TYR A 404 15.05 -0.42 -30.97
N LYS A 405 14.49 -0.99 -29.90
CA LYS A 405 15.11 -2.09 -29.14
C LYS A 405 14.65 -3.47 -29.61
N PRO A 406 15.44 -4.53 -29.36
CA PRO A 406 15.09 -5.89 -29.73
C PRO A 406 13.76 -6.39 -29.19
N VAL A 407 13.12 -7.25 -29.98
CA VAL A 407 11.94 -8.04 -29.63
C VAL A 407 12.29 -9.52 -29.81
N GLN A 408 12.28 -10.27 -28.72
CA GLN A 408 12.59 -11.70 -28.68
C GLN A 408 11.36 -12.48 -28.20
N ILE A 409 10.91 -13.43 -29.00
CA ILE A 409 9.69 -14.21 -28.73
C ILE A 409 10.02 -15.70 -28.84
N LYS A 410 9.64 -16.46 -27.83
CA LYS A 410 9.69 -17.91 -27.86
C LYS A 410 8.31 -18.48 -27.52
N SER A 411 7.72 -19.17 -28.49
CA SER A 411 6.44 -19.88 -28.37
C SER A 411 5.20 -18.97 -28.28
N VAL A 412 4.39 -19.03 -29.33
CA VAL A 412 3.05 -18.42 -29.40
C VAL A 412 2.08 -19.45 -29.96
N GLY A 413 1.03 -19.76 -29.20
CA GLY A 413 -0.01 -20.72 -29.59
C GLY A 413 -1.03 -20.18 -30.59
N GLY A 414 -1.17 -18.85 -30.68
CA GLY A 414 -2.01 -18.17 -31.66
C GLY A 414 -1.22 -17.41 -32.73
N ASN A 415 -1.83 -16.33 -33.22
CA ASN A 415 -1.25 -15.44 -34.22
C ASN A 415 -0.23 -14.49 -33.59
N LEU A 416 0.75 -14.07 -34.39
CA LEU A 416 1.75 -13.07 -34.03
C LEU A 416 1.59 -11.84 -34.92
N LYS A 417 1.41 -10.67 -34.30
CA LYS A 417 1.46 -9.38 -34.98
C LYS A 417 2.53 -8.47 -34.35
N ILE A 418 3.41 -7.93 -35.16
CA ILE A 418 4.44 -6.98 -34.71
C ILE A 418 4.42 -5.74 -35.60
N ASP A 419 4.31 -4.57 -34.98
CA ASP A 419 4.65 -3.29 -35.58
C ASP A 419 5.91 -2.76 -34.89
N GLY A 420 7.07 -3.04 -35.49
CA GLY A 420 8.38 -2.84 -34.89
C GLY A 420 9.19 -1.81 -35.66
N ALA A 421 9.13 -0.52 -35.35
CA ALA A 421 9.95 0.45 -36.08
C ALA A 421 11.43 0.35 -35.66
N SER A 422 12.34 -0.07 -36.54
CA SER A 422 13.77 -0.24 -36.21
C SER A 422 14.05 -1.25 -35.10
N CYS A 423 13.27 -2.33 -35.03
CA CYS A 423 13.45 -3.40 -34.05
C CYS A 423 14.25 -4.58 -34.63
N SER A 424 15.15 -5.16 -33.84
CA SER A 424 15.68 -6.49 -34.14
C SER A 424 14.66 -7.53 -33.68
N VAL A 425 13.98 -8.19 -34.62
CA VAL A 425 12.90 -9.13 -34.31
C VAL A 425 13.41 -10.56 -34.46
N ILE A 426 13.29 -11.35 -33.39
CA ILE A 426 13.53 -12.79 -33.39
C ILE A 426 12.29 -13.46 -32.82
N ALA A 427 11.62 -14.28 -33.61
CA ALA A 427 10.46 -15.05 -33.16
C ALA A 427 10.61 -16.53 -33.52
N GLU A 428 10.37 -17.40 -32.55
CA GLU A 428 10.45 -18.85 -32.71
C GLU A 428 9.16 -19.52 -32.21
N ASN A 429 8.76 -20.63 -32.84
CA ASN A 429 7.66 -21.52 -32.42
C ASN A 429 6.29 -20.82 -32.46
N ILE A 430 5.87 -20.39 -33.64
CA ILE A 430 4.57 -19.72 -33.83
C ILE A 430 3.59 -20.69 -34.46
N SER A 431 2.45 -20.93 -33.80
CA SER A 431 1.45 -21.91 -34.24
C SER A 431 0.38 -21.33 -35.18
N GLY A 432 0.14 -20.01 -35.11
CA GLY A 432 -0.80 -19.29 -36.00
C GLY A 432 -0.09 -18.41 -37.03
N ASN A 433 -0.85 -17.51 -37.66
CA ASN A 433 -0.32 -16.63 -38.70
C ASN A 433 0.65 -15.58 -38.14
N VAL A 434 1.59 -15.14 -38.97
CA VAL A 434 2.59 -14.12 -38.64
C VAL A 434 2.41 -12.88 -39.52
N ASP A 435 2.26 -11.70 -38.93
CA ASP A 435 2.28 -10.41 -39.62
C ASP A 435 3.28 -9.47 -38.94
N VAL A 436 4.40 -9.19 -39.61
CA VAL A 436 5.48 -8.34 -39.08
C VAL A 436 5.69 -7.15 -40.00
N LYS A 437 5.56 -5.96 -39.44
CA LYS A 437 6.05 -4.71 -40.03
C LYS A 437 7.31 -4.29 -39.30
N ASN A 438 8.38 -4.03 -40.04
CA ASN A 438 9.64 -3.58 -39.49
C ASN A 438 10.33 -2.60 -40.44
N SER A 439 11.38 -1.94 -39.96
CA SER A 439 12.26 -1.10 -40.76
C SER A 439 13.71 -1.29 -40.32
N TYR A 440 14.65 -1.20 -41.27
CA TYR A 440 16.11 -1.16 -41.08
C TYR A 440 16.80 -2.38 -40.43
N LYS A 441 16.30 -2.91 -39.32
CA LYS A 441 16.90 -4.02 -38.55
C LYS A 441 16.31 -5.36 -38.95
N TYR A 442 17.01 -6.45 -38.61
CA TYR A 442 16.65 -7.78 -39.09
C TYR A 442 15.32 -8.30 -38.51
N VAL A 443 14.65 -9.14 -39.29
CA VAL A 443 13.53 -9.99 -38.89
C VAL A 443 13.95 -11.44 -39.11
N ILE A 444 14.03 -12.22 -38.04
CA ILE A 444 14.33 -13.65 -38.08
C ILE A 444 13.12 -14.40 -37.53
N LEU A 445 12.50 -15.23 -38.37
CA LEU A 445 11.39 -16.09 -38.01
C LEU A 445 11.82 -17.55 -38.13
N LYS A 446 11.59 -18.33 -37.08
CA LYS A 446 11.94 -19.75 -37.03
C LYS A 446 10.76 -20.57 -36.56
N ARG A 447 10.61 -21.81 -37.06
CA ARG A 447 9.64 -22.77 -36.52
C ARG A 447 8.21 -22.21 -36.54
N THR A 448 7.79 -21.76 -37.72
CA THR A 448 6.49 -21.11 -37.91
C THR A 448 5.50 -22.04 -38.59
N LYS A 449 4.21 -21.79 -38.36
CA LYS A 449 3.08 -22.42 -39.04
C LYS A 449 2.21 -21.32 -39.64
N GLY A 450 1.26 -21.69 -40.50
CA GLY A 450 0.29 -20.76 -41.05
C GLY A 450 0.89 -19.75 -42.04
N SER A 451 0.14 -18.69 -42.34
CA SER A 451 0.56 -17.68 -43.33
C SER A 451 1.58 -16.72 -42.73
N ILE A 452 2.51 -16.25 -43.56
CA ILE A 452 3.60 -15.37 -43.13
C ILE A 452 3.59 -14.12 -43.98
N ARG A 453 3.47 -12.95 -43.34
CA ARG A 453 3.64 -11.64 -43.97
C ARG A 453 4.74 -10.87 -43.24
N VAL A 454 5.76 -10.43 -43.98
CA VAL A 454 6.81 -9.57 -43.44
C VAL A 454 7.04 -8.39 -44.38
N HIS A 455 6.79 -7.18 -43.89
CA HIS A 455 7.01 -5.91 -44.60
C HIS A 455 8.13 -5.14 -43.90
N GLY A 456 9.33 -5.17 -44.46
CA GLY A 456 10.55 -4.79 -43.76
C GLY A 456 11.10 -3.40 -44.02
N GLN A 457 10.57 -2.58 -44.96
CA GLN A 457 11.11 -1.25 -45.30
C GLN A 457 12.65 -1.12 -45.14
N SER A 458 13.43 -2.00 -45.77
CA SER A 458 14.91 -2.13 -45.61
C SER A 458 15.40 -2.96 -44.41
N SER A 459 14.60 -3.90 -43.92
CA SER A 459 15.01 -4.95 -43.00
C SER A 459 15.56 -6.14 -43.78
N PRO A 460 16.69 -6.74 -43.35
CA PRO A 460 17.03 -8.11 -43.71
C PRO A 460 15.96 -9.06 -43.18
N ILE A 461 15.46 -9.97 -44.01
CA ILE A 461 14.40 -10.92 -43.64
C ILE A 461 14.95 -12.34 -43.78
N GLU A 462 14.88 -13.12 -42.71
CA GLU A 462 15.23 -14.54 -42.70
C GLU A 462 14.06 -15.34 -42.13
N VAL A 463 13.58 -16.32 -42.90
CA VAL A 463 12.52 -17.24 -42.48
C VAL A 463 13.04 -18.67 -42.68
N THR A 464 13.11 -19.44 -41.58
CA THR A 464 13.58 -20.83 -41.58
C THR A 464 12.64 -21.76 -40.80
N ASP A 465 12.79 -23.06 -41.03
CA ASP A 465 12.13 -24.13 -40.28
C ASP A 465 10.61 -24.00 -40.33
N ILE A 466 10.02 -23.95 -41.53
CA ILE A 466 8.56 -23.82 -41.67
C ILE A 466 7.91 -25.19 -41.42
N LEU A 467 7.23 -25.33 -40.28
CA LEU A 467 6.73 -26.61 -39.80
C LEU A 467 5.46 -27.07 -40.54
N GLU A 468 4.61 -26.13 -40.92
CA GLU A 468 3.36 -26.42 -41.62
C GLU A 468 3.02 -25.29 -42.58
N LEU A 469 2.97 -25.63 -43.88
CA LEU A 469 2.58 -24.72 -44.94
C LEU A 469 1.04 -24.70 -45.04
N PRO A 470 0.39 -23.53 -44.92
CA PRO A 470 -1.07 -23.43 -44.95
C PRO A 470 -1.63 -23.82 -46.31
N LYS A 471 -2.60 -24.75 -46.37
CA LYS A 471 -3.39 -25.00 -47.58
C LYS A 471 -4.10 -23.68 -47.97
N ASP A 472 -3.86 -23.21 -49.19
CA ASP A 472 -4.34 -21.91 -49.71
C ASP A 472 -3.82 -20.65 -48.99
N GLY A 473 -2.84 -20.77 -48.08
CA GLY A 473 -2.21 -19.61 -47.47
C GLY A 473 -1.11 -18.98 -48.33
N HIS A 474 -0.56 -17.88 -47.83
CA HIS A 474 0.43 -17.09 -48.55
C HIS A 474 1.64 -16.78 -47.68
N ILE A 475 2.82 -16.82 -48.30
CA ILE A 475 4.05 -16.27 -47.76
C ILE A 475 4.36 -14.99 -48.55
N GLU A 476 4.36 -13.84 -47.91
CA GLU A 476 4.68 -12.55 -48.52
C GLU A 476 5.82 -11.87 -47.76
N LEU A 477 6.99 -11.80 -48.39
CA LEU A 477 8.18 -11.16 -47.81
C LEU A 477 8.59 -10.00 -48.71
N ILE A 478 8.51 -8.77 -48.18
CA ILE A 478 8.76 -7.55 -48.95
C ILE A 478 9.77 -6.67 -48.20
N THR A 479 10.82 -6.26 -48.88
CA THR A 479 11.81 -5.29 -48.39
C THR A 479 12.28 -4.38 -49.54
N MET A 480 13.24 -3.50 -49.27
CA MET A 480 13.75 -2.54 -50.27
C MET A 480 15.22 -2.77 -50.60
N TYR A 481 16.13 -2.53 -49.66
CA TYR A 481 17.58 -2.54 -49.93
C TYR A 481 18.35 -3.70 -49.28
N LYS A 482 17.66 -4.60 -48.56
CA LYS A 482 18.28 -5.65 -47.75
C LYS A 482 17.85 -7.04 -48.23
N PRO A 483 18.62 -8.09 -47.93
CA PRO A 483 18.34 -9.41 -48.48
C PRO A 483 17.11 -10.07 -47.86
N ILE A 484 16.52 -10.99 -48.63
CA ILE A 484 15.51 -11.95 -48.19
C ILE A 484 16.11 -13.35 -48.30
N THR A 485 16.11 -14.11 -47.21
CA THR A 485 16.44 -15.53 -47.17
C THR A 485 15.22 -16.32 -46.71
N LEU A 486 14.76 -17.24 -47.54
CA LEU A 486 13.64 -18.13 -47.24
C LEU A 486 14.10 -19.58 -47.38
N ARG A 487 13.95 -20.38 -46.33
CA ARG A 487 14.11 -21.83 -46.39
C ARG A 487 12.73 -22.49 -46.42
N LEU A 488 12.53 -23.38 -47.37
CA LEU A 488 11.28 -24.12 -47.55
C LEU A 488 11.54 -25.62 -47.42
N PRO A 489 10.61 -26.41 -46.85
CA PRO A 489 10.72 -27.86 -46.85
C PRO A 489 10.93 -28.41 -48.27
N GLY A 490 11.88 -29.33 -48.45
CA GLY A 490 12.25 -29.82 -49.79
C GLY A 490 11.10 -30.46 -50.60
N SER A 491 10.07 -30.97 -49.92
CA SER A 491 8.86 -31.58 -50.51
C SER A 491 7.69 -30.60 -50.68
N ALA A 492 7.89 -29.31 -50.42
CA ALA A 492 6.82 -28.31 -50.44
C ALA A 492 6.27 -28.07 -51.86
N ASN A 493 4.95 -28.15 -52.02
CA ASN A 493 4.27 -27.72 -53.24
C ASN A 493 4.05 -26.20 -53.21
N VAL A 494 4.97 -25.46 -53.81
CA VAL A 494 5.02 -24.00 -53.76
C VAL A 494 5.09 -23.38 -55.14
N THR A 495 4.41 -22.25 -55.29
CA THR A 495 4.52 -21.39 -56.46
C THR A 495 5.25 -20.12 -56.04
N VAL A 496 6.52 -19.99 -56.43
CA VAL A 496 7.38 -18.88 -56.02
C VAL A 496 7.36 -17.78 -57.08
N SER A 497 6.96 -16.57 -56.68
CA SER A 497 7.10 -15.34 -57.45
C SER A 497 8.13 -14.46 -56.77
N ALA A 498 9.18 -14.08 -57.50
CA ALA A 498 10.23 -13.21 -56.96
C ALA A 498 10.47 -12.01 -57.87
N TYR A 499 10.76 -10.86 -57.26
CA TYR A 499 11.16 -9.64 -57.94
C TYR A 499 12.32 -8.97 -57.20
N ALA A 500 13.43 -8.76 -57.90
CA ALA A 500 14.55 -7.96 -57.44
C ALA A 500 14.92 -6.93 -58.50
N ARG A 501 14.89 -5.63 -58.16
CA ARG A 501 15.16 -4.56 -59.13
C ARG A 501 16.64 -4.50 -59.53
N TYR A 502 17.53 -4.53 -58.55
CA TYR A 502 18.98 -4.44 -58.76
C TYR A 502 19.76 -5.58 -58.09
N GLY A 503 19.07 -6.48 -57.39
CA GLY A 503 19.67 -7.64 -56.70
C GLY A 503 19.60 -8.93 -57.52
N LYS A 504 20.32 -9.95 -57.06
CA LYS A 504 20.29 -11.30 -57.64
C LYS A 504 19.20 -12.15 -56.98
N ILE A 505 18.60 -13.04 -57.78
CA ILE A 505 17.65 -14.06 -57.30
C ILE A 505 18.33 -15.41 -57.44
N ASN A 506 18.47 -16.14 -56.34
CA ASN A 506 18.96 -17.52 -56.31
C ASN A 506 17.87 -18.42 -55.71
N SER A 507 17.50 -19.51 -56.40
CA SER A 507 16.43 -20.39 -55.93
C SER A 507 16.64 -21.86 -56.30
N ASP A 508 16.44 -22.73 -55.31
CA ASP A 508 16.35 -24.20 -55.51
C ASP A 508 14.97 -24.66 -56.01
N PHE A 509 14.03 -23.72 -56.22
CA PHE A 509 12.66 -23.95 -56.68
C PHE A 509 12.39 -23.19 -58.00
N PRO A 510 11.43 -23.63 -58.83
CA PRO A 510 11.00 -22.84 -59.99
C PRO A 510 10.44 -21.47 -59.58
N VAL A 511 10.93 -20.39 -60.20
CA VAL A 511 10.53 -19.01 -59.87
C VAL A 511 9.88 -18.32 -61.07
N TYR A 512 8.73 -17.71 -60.84
CA TYR A 512 8.10 -16.76 -61.76
C TYR A 512 8.68 -15.36 -61.53
N LEU A 513 9.34 -14.83 -62.56
CA LEU A 513 9.94 -13.50 -62.51
C LEU A 513 8.89 -12.43 -62.89
N LYS A 514 8.82 -11.35 -62.12
CA LYS A 514 8.05 -10.15 -62.47
C LYS A 514 8.89 -9.25 -63.37
N GLU A 515 8.41 -8.93 -64.57
CA GLU A 515 9.07 -7.96 -65.46
C GLU A 515 8.95 -6.52 -64.91
N SER A 516 10.02 -5.74 -65.07
CA SER A 516 10.08 -4.31 -64.75
C SER A 516 8.97 -3.56 -65.54
N ASN A 517 8.14 -2.78 -64.85
CA ASN A 517 7.01 -1.97 -65.38
C ASN A 517 5.68 -2.66 -65.74
N LYS A 518 5.40 -3.91 -65.33
CA LYS A 518 4.05 -4.52 -65.44
C LYS A 518 3.40 -4.77 -64.07
N LYS A 519 2.05 -4.86 -64.02
CA LYS A 519 1.29 -5.34 -62.83
C LYS A 519 1.91 -6.68 -62.37
N ALA A 520 1.83 -6.98 -61.06
CA ALA A 520 2.33 -8.25 -60.52
C ALA A 520 1.87 -9.43 -61.40
N PRO A 521 2.76 -10.38 -61.75
CA PRO A 521 2.40 -11.48 -62.63
C PRO A 521 1.18 -12.19 -62.06
N VAL A 522 0.22 -12.54 -62.92
CA VAL A 522 -0.93 -13.35 -62.52
C VAL A 522 -0.38 -14.73 -62.21
N ILE A 523 -0.15 -15.01 -60.92
CA ILE A 523 0.35 -16.29 -60.45
C ILE A 523 -0.77 -17.32 -60.72
N PRO A 524 -0.55 -18.35 -61.56
CA PRO A 524 -1.55 -19.39 -61.73
C PRO A 524 -1.77 -20.07 -60.37
N LYS A 525 -2.95 -19.90 -59.78
CA LYS A 525 -3.34 -20.61 -58.56
C LYS A 525 -3.45 -22.09 -58.89
N GLN A 526 -2.39 -22.85 -58.66
CA GLN A 526 -2.45 -24.30 -58.65
C GLN A 526 -3.17 -24.75 -57.37
N LYS A 527 -4.23 -25.55 -57.51
CA LYS A 527 -5.05 -26.03 -56.39
C LYS A 527 -4.16 -26.80 -55.39
N GLY A 528 -4.05 -26.31 -54.16
CA GLY A 528 -3.21 -26.90 -53.12
C GLY A 528 -1.73 -26.49 -53.12
N SER A 529 -1.31 -25.56 -53.99
CA SER A 529 0.02 -24.93 -53.92
C SER A 529 -0.01 -23.71 -53.01
N VAL A 530 1.00 -23.55 -52.15
CA VAL A 530 1.20 -22.32 -51.38
C VAL A 530 1.81 -21.24 -52.28
N VAL A 531 1.26 -20.02 -52.21
CA VAL A 531 1.78 -18.88 -52.99
C VAL A 531 2.86 -18.17 -52.18
N VAL A 532 4.06 -18.10 -52.74
CA VAL A 532 5.20 -17.41 -52.14
C VAL A 532 5.52 -16.17 -52.97
N ARG A 533 5.41 -14.98 -52.38
CA ARG A 533 5.73 -13.70 -53.00
C ARG A 533 6.91 -13.05 -52.30
N LEU A 534 7.98 -12.82 -53.04
CA LEU A 534 9.22 -12.22 -52.56
C LEU A 534 9.53 -10.96 -53.36
N GLU A 535 9.71 -9.82 -52.70
CA GLU A 535 9.93 -8.56 -53.40
C GLU A 535 11.01 -7.70 -52.72
N THR A 536 11.98 -7.26 -53.52
CA THR A 536 13.01 -6.29 -53.14
C THR A 536 13.10 -5.20 -54.21
N THR A 537 12.71 -3.98 -53.85
CA THR A 537 12.59 -2.86 -54.81
C THR A 537 13.89 -2.10 -55.05
N GLY A 538 14.95 -2.41 -54.31
CA GLY A 538 16.29 -1.85 -54.41
C GLY A 538 17.35 -2.91 -54.72
N SER A 539 18.48 -2.88 -54.00
CA SER A 539 19.68 -3.71 -54.23
C SER A 539 19.76 -5.00 -53.40
N GLY A 540 18.72 -5.35 -52.64
CA GLY A 540 18.73 -6.58 -51.84
C GLY A 540 18.67 -7.84 -52.71
N ASN A 541 19.38 -8.90 -52.31
CA ASN A 541 19.30 -10.22 -52.97
C ASN A 541 18.14 -11.05 -52.41
N ILE A 542 17.58 -11.95 -53.22
CA ILE A 542 16.60 -12.94 -52.80
C ILE A 542 17.23 -14.33 -52.91
N THR A 543 17.21 -15.08 -51.81
CA THR A 543 17.70 -16.46 -51.74
C THR A 543 16.58 -17.37 -51.24
N VAL A 544 16.23 -18.38 -52.02
CA VAL A 544 15.24 -19.41 -51.65
C VAL A 544 15.89 -20.78 -51.72
N VAL A 545 16.06 -21.44 -50.58
CA VAL A 545 16.75 -22.74 -50.53
C VAL A 545 15.85 -23.82 -49.97
N LYS A 546 16.13 -25.06 -50.33
CA LYS A 546 15.55 -26.23 -49.65
C LYS A 546 16.17 -26.34 -48.25
N GLU A 547 15.34 -26.68 -47.27
CA GLU A 547 15.80 -27.03 -45.92
C GLU A 547 16.74 -28.23 -45.89
#